data_AF-A0A087TRB2-F1
#
_entry.id   AF-A0A087TRB2-F1
#
_cell.length_a   1.000
_cell.length_b   1.000
_cell.length_c   1.000
_cell.angle_alpha   90.00
_cell.angle_beta   90.00
_cell.angle_gamma   90.00
#
_symmetry.space_group_name_H-M   'P 1'
#
loop_
_entity.id
_entity.type
_entity.pdbx_description
1 polymer ?
#
loop_
_entity_poly.entity_id
_entity_poly.type
_entity_poly.pdbx_seq_one_letter_code
_entity_poly.pdbx_strand_id
1 'polypeptide(L)'
;MNQGATKSVSQSTIQRTLLRLGLRSRRLVRAPMLTAVHRRRRLEFARQYSSWTSTEWRQVAFSDESRFMLHRTDGRWRIRRETSERNHPATIAGTVQAGGGSIMVWGMFSWHSLGSLIIVEGTMDQYKYASVLADHVHPYMRIVFPQDDGIFQQDNARCHTAASVRAWFEEHQDEFTVLPWPANSPDLNPIEHLWDHLDRVVRAMDPQPRNLAQLATALESAWLNIPENTFRDLCDSLPARLAAVRSAKGLRQGGFSSPNTAVRLSRDVSTGHNVGSSSHGKVESQENRGPSHVCHYSKEDHPIRHIPVAHRTATAATSMNRSKSRMENNLGREPAQRLVVVARH
;
A
#
# COMPACT_ATOMS: atom_id res chain seq x y z
N MET A 1 19.28 -23.34 -20.94
CA MET A 1 19.68 -22.29 -21.90
C MET A 1 20.97 -22.59 -22.67
N ASN A 2 21.62 -23.76 -22.49
CA ASN A 2 22.81 -24.16 -23.27
C ASN A 2 22.62 -25.44 -24.10
N GLN A 3 21.41 -25.96 -24.25
CA GLN A 3 21.17 -27.07 -25.17
C GLN A 3 21.14 -26.51 -26.59
N GLY A 4 22.23 -26.71 -27.34
CA GLY A 4 22.34 -26.37 -28.78
C GLY A 4 23.31 -25.24 -29.16
N ALA A 5 24.00 -24.59 -28.21
CA ALA A 5 24.99 -23.56 -28.53
C ALA A 5 26.40 -24.16 -28.67
N THR A 6 27.06 -23.94 -29.82
CA THR A 6 28.39 -24.47 -30.14
C THR A 6 29.54 -23.80 -29.38
N LYS A 7 29.26 -22.77 -28.55
CA LYS A 7 30.23 -22.10 -27.68
C LYS A 7 29.63 -21.90 -26.29
N SER A 8 30.35 -22.37 -25.27
CA SER A 8 30.03 -22.12 -23.86
C SER A 8 30.25 -20.63 -23.56
N VAL A 9 29.18 -19.92 -23.18
CA VAL A 9 29.24 -18.51 -22.81
C VAL A 9 29.39 -18.39 -21.30
N SER A 10 30.33 -17.55 -20.84
CA SER A 10 30.53 -17.31 -19.41
C SER A 10 29.31 -16.62 -18.78
N GLN A 11 29.02 -16.92 -17.50
CA GLN A 11 27.97 -16.24 -16.73
C GLN A 11 28.11 -14.71 -16.73
N SER A 12 29.35 -14.20 -16.69
CA SER A 12 29.65 -12.77 -16.78
C SER A 12 29.25 -12.15 -18.11
N THR A 13 29.40 -12.89 -19.22
CA THR A 13 28.96 -12.44 -20.54
C THR A 13 27.44 -12.44 -20.66
N ILE A 14 26.77 -13.45 -20.08
CA ILE A 14 25.30 -13.48 -19.98
C ILE A 14 24.80 -12.27 -19.17
N GLN A 15 25.39 -12.02 -18.00
CA GLN A 15 24.98 -10.92 -17.11
C GLN A 15 25.16 -9.54 -17.77
N ARG A 16 26.29 -9.28 -18.44
CA ARG A 16 26.52 -8.02 -19.17
C ARG A 16 25.53 -7.82 -20.30
N THR A 17 25.23 -8.87 -21.06
CA THR A 17 24.24 -8.82 -22.14
C THR A 17 22.84 -8.53 -21.61
N LEU A 18 22.42 -9.19 -20.52
CA LEU A 18 21.14 -8.89 -19.87
C LEU A 18 21.05 -7.43 -19.41
N LEU A 19 22.11 -6.91 -18.77
CA LEU A 19 22.15 -5.50 -18.35
C LEU A 19 22.12 -4.53 -19.54
N ARG A 20 22.83 -4.82 -20.63
CA ARG A 20 22.80 -4.03 -21.88
C ARG A 20 21.41 -3.99 -22.50
N LEU A 21 20.65 -5.08 -22.39
CA LEU A 21 19.25 -5.18 -22.82
C LEU A 21 18.27 -4.51 -21.84
N GLY A 22 18.76 -3.90 -20.74
CA GLY A 22 17.95 -3.29 -19.69
C GLY A 22 17.30 -4.30 -18.74
N LEU A 23 17.61 -5.59 -18.87
CA LEU A 23 17.10 -6.67 -18.04
C LEU A 23 17.94 -6.77 -16.77
N ARG A 24 17.40 -6.23 -15.68
CA ARG A 24 18.05 -6.25 -14.37
C ARG A 24 17.40 -7.34 -13.52
N SER A 25 18.19 -7.91 -12.61
CA SER A 25 17.62 -8.78 -11.57
C SER A 25 16.61 -7.97 -10.74
N ARG A 26 15.40 -8.51 -10.63
CA ARG A 26 14.26 -7.94 -9.89
C ARG A 26 13.61 -9.08 -9.12
N ARG A 27 13.10 -8.79 -7.92
CA ARG A 27 12.40 -9.78 -7.11
C ARG A 27 11.04 -10.08 -7.74
N LEU A 28 10.61 -11.34 -7.66
CA LEU A 28 9.24 -11.73 -8.01
C LEU A 28 8.24 -10.99 -7.09
N VAL A 29 7.25 -10.34 -7.68
CA VAL A 29 6.11 -9.77 -6.97
C VAL A 29 5.20 -10.92 -6.54
N ARG A 30 4.95 -11.06 -5.24
CA ARG A 30 3.96 -12.02 -4.71
C ARG A 30 2.59 -11.34 -4.72
N ALA A 31 1.66 -11.83 -5.53
CA ALA A 31 0.28 -11.37 -5.54
C ALA A 31 -0.66 -12.54 -5.93
N PRO A 32 -1.91 -12.56 -5.46
CA PRO A 32 -2.87 -13.61 -5.83
C PRO A 32 -3.02 -13.72 -7.34
N MET A 33 -3.04 -14.95 -7.89
CA MET A 33 -3.16 -15.12 -9.34
C MET A 33 -4.52 -14.61 -9.84
N LEU A 34 -4.51 -13.75 -10.86
CA LEU A 34 -5.73 -13.26 -11.48
C LEU A 34 -6.22 -14.28 -12.51
N THR A 35 -7.45 -14.79 -12.33
CA THR A 35 -8.14 -15.61 -13.33
C THR A 35 -8.56 -14.76 -14.52
N ALA A 36 -8.92 -15.39 -15.64
CA ALA A 36 -9.47 -14.67 -16.79
C ALA A 36 -10.72 -13.84 -16.43
N VAL A 37 -11.57 -14.38 -15.54
CA VAL A 37 -12.77 -13.69 -15.03
C VAL A 37 -12.38 -12.45 -14.23
N HIS A 38 -11.39 -12.54 -13.34
CA HIS A 38 -10.93 -11.38 -12.57
C HIS A 38 -10.41 -10.27 -13.49
N ARG A 39 -9.57 -10.62 -14.49
CA ARG A 39 -9.04 -9.64 -15.46
C ARG A 39 -10.16 -8.93 -16.22
N ARG A 40 -11.16 -9.69 -16.69
CA ARG A 40 -12.30 -9.12 -17.42
C ARG A 40 -13.09 -8.15 -16.56
N ARG A 41 -13.48 -8.54 -15.34
CA ARG A 41 -14.24 -7.70 -14.40
C ARG A 41 -13.47 -6.43 -14.01
N ARG A 42 -12.15 -6.55 -13.79
CA ARG A 42 -11.28 -5.40 -13.52
C ARG A 42 -11.21 -4.43 -14.69
N LEU A 43 -11.09 -4.94 -15.91
CA LEU A 43 -11.07 -4.11 -17.12
C LEU A 43 -12.41 -3.43 -17.36
N GLU A 44 -13.51 -4.13 -17.11
CA GLU A 44 -14.88 -3.60 -17.19
C GLU A 44 -15.10 -2.47 -16.18
N PHE A 45 -14.76 -2.69 -14.91
CA PHE A 45 -14.75 -1.66 -13.88
C PHE A 45 -13.95 -0.43 -14.31
N ALA A 46 -12.70 -0.63 -14.76
CA ALA A 46 -11.85 0.47 -15.19
C ALA A 46 -12.37 1.21 -16.43
N ARG A 47 -13.19 0.58 -17.27
CA ARG A 47 -13.87 1.24 -18.40
C ARG A 47 -15.09 2.01 -17.93
N GLN A 48 -15.92 1.41 -17.08
CA GLN A 48 -17.13 1.99 -16.54
C GLN A 48 -16.84 3.32 -15.81
N TYR A 49 -15.80 3.36 -14.98
CA TYR A 49 -15.42 4.54 -14.22
C TYR A 49 -14.28 5.34 -14.87
N SER A 50 -14.09 5.21 -16.19
CA SER A 50 -12.98 5.89 -16.88
C SER A 50 -13.17 7.38 -17.10
N SER A 51 -14.41 7.87 -17.07
CA SER A 51 -14.76 9.29 -17.15
C SER A 51 -14.71 9.99 -15.80
N TRP A 52 -14.66 9.25 -14.69
CA TRP A 52 -14.61 9.82 -13.35
C TRP A 52 -13.27 10.53 -13.13
N THR A 53 -13.37 11.79 -12.75
CA THR A 53 -12.25 12.62 -12.34
C THR A 53 -11.99 12.46 -10.85
N SER A 54 -10.97 13.15 -10.35
CA SER A 54 -10.72 13.25 -8.92
C SER A 54 -11.97 13.67 -8.14
N THR A 55 -12.80 14.57 -8.67
CA THR A 55 -13.99 15.08 -7.98
C THR A 55 -14.98 13.96 -7.64
N GLU A 56 -15.30 13.07 -8.58
CA GLU A 56 -16.18 11.93 -8.31
C GLU A 56 -15.54 10.96 -7.30
N TRP A 57 -14.23 10.73 -7.38
CA TRP A 57 -13.52 9.86 -6.44
C TRP A 57 -13.43 10.42 -5.02
N ARG A 58 -13.61 11.74 -4.83
CA ARG A 58 -13.66 12.37 -3.50
C ARG A 58 -14.93 11.99 -2.74
N GLN A 59 -16.00 11.66 -3.46
CA GLN A 59 -17.26 11.16 -2.89
C GLN A 59 -17.20 9.69 -2.48
N VAL A 60 -16.07 9.00 -2.65
CA VAL A 60 -15.93 7.60 -2.28
C VAL A 60 -15.24 7.46 -0.91
N ALA A 61 -15.91 6.76 0.01
CA ALA A 61 -15.31 6.25 1.25
C ALA A 61 -14.80 4.82 1.02
N PHE A 62 -13.52 4.59 1.24
CA PHE A 62 -12.84 3.30 1.10
C PHE A 62 -12.75 2.61 2.45
N SER A 63 -12.92 1.29 2.45
CA SER A 63 -12.77 0.46 3.65
C SER A 63 -12.08 -0.86 3.33
N ASP A 64 -11.45 -1.46 4.35
CA ASP A 64 -10.86 -2.79 4.28
C ASP A 64 -10.47 -3.31 5.67
N GLU A 65 -10.15 -4.60 5.76
CA GLU A 65 -9.48 -5.21 6.89
C GLU A 65 -7.98 -5.44 6.65
N SER A 66 -7.19 -5.30 7.71
CA SER A 66 -5.78 -5.69 7.69
C SER A 66 -5.35 -6.44 8.94
N ARG A 67 -4.23 -7.15 8.85
CA ARG A 67 -3.65 -7.89 9.97
C ARG A 67 -2.23 -7.43 10.26
N PHE A 68 -2.03 -6.89 11.45
CA PHE A 68 -0.73 -6.43 11.94
C PHE A 68 -0.14 -7.46 12.91
N MET A 69 1.10 -7.88 12.68
CA MET A 69 1.81 -8.83 13.54
C MET A 69 2.67 -8.08 14.56
N LEU A 70 2.66 -8.53 15.82
CA LEU A 70 3.50 -7.96 16.88
C LEU A 70 4.99 -8.10 16.55
N HIS A 71 5.40 -9.31 16.14
CA HIS A 71 6.76 -9.57 15.69
C HIS A 71 6.73 -10.07 14.25
N ARG A 72 6.92 -9.16 13.31
CA ARG A 72 7.16 -9.51 11.91
C ARG A 72 8.66 -9.49 11.64
N THR A 73 9.25 -10.66 11.39
CA THR A 73 10.54 -10.73 10.71
C THR A 73 10.29 -10.45 9.23
N ASP A 74 10.68 -9.28 8.74
CA ASP A 74 10.59 -8.93 7.32
C ASP A 74 11.51 -9.79 6.44
N GLY A 75 12.43 -10.55 7.06
CA GLY A 75 13.47 -11.34 6.41
C GLY A 75 14.50 -10.48 5.68
N ARG A 76 14.54 -9.17 5.95
CA ARG A 76 15.38 -8.18 5.24
C ARG A 76 16.61 -7.76 6.05
N TRP A 77 16.76 -8.24 7.28
CA TRP A 77 17.96 -8.05 8.08
C TRP A 77 19.17 -8.64 7.36
N ARG A 78 20.09 -7.77 6.94
CA ARG A 78 21.42 -8.15 6.49
C ARG A 78 22.41 -7.67 7.54
N ILE A 79 23.09 -8.61 8.17
CA ILE A 79 24.19 -8.34 9.10
C ILE A 79 25.50 -8.76 8.42
N ARG A 80 26.58 -8.03 8.68
CA ARG A 80 27.94 -8.48 8.36
C ARG A 80 28.50 -9.13 9.63
N ARG A 81 28.93 -10.38 9.53
CA ARG A 81 29.51 -11.18 10.63
C ARG A 81 30.54 -12.14 10.08
N GLU A 82 31.46 -12.59 10.92
CA GLU A 82 32.39 -13.67 10.56
C GLU A 82 31.62 -15.01 10.45
N THR A 83 32.16 -15.98 9.69
CA THR A 83 31.50 -17.28 9.46
C THR A 83 31.25 -18.05 10.77
N SER A 84 32.17 -17.92 11.72
CA SER A 84 32.09 -18.52 13.07
C SER A 84 30.98 -17.93 13.94
N GLU A 85 30.54 -16.70 13.66
CA GLU A 85 29.56 -15.96 14.46
C GLU A 85 28.12 -16.30 14.09
N ARG A 86 27.88 -17.39 13.34
CA ARG A 86 26.54 -17.76 12.85
C ARG A 86 25.49 -17.86 13.96
N ASN A 87 25.90 -18.30 15.15
CA ASN A 87 25.03 -18.57 16.30
C ASN A 87 25.28 -17.61 17.47
N HIS A 88 25.98 -16.48 17.26
CA HIS A 88 26.17 -15.50 18.33
C HIS A 88 24.83 -14.82 18.67
N PRO A 89 24.44 -14.63 19.94
CA PRO A 89 23.14 -14.05 20.33
C PRO A 89 22.82 -12.71 19.66
N ALA A 90 23.82 -11.83 19.49
CA ALA A 90 23.65 -10.54 18.80
C ALA A 90 23.43 -10.66 17.26
N THR A 91 23.59 -11.86 16.69
CA THR A 91 23.43 -12.14 15.26
C THR A 91 22.20 -13.02 14.97
N ILE A 92 21.52 -13.48 16.02
CA ILE A 92 20.30 -14.27 15.92
C ILE A 92 19.12 -13.31 16.10
N ALA A 93 18.29 -13.21 15.07
CA ALA A 93 16.96 -12.63 15.25
C ALA A 93 16.11 -13.62 16.06
N GLY A 94 15.84 -13.30 17.32
CA GLY A 94 14.96 -14.11 18.15
C GLY A 94 13.58 -14.24 17.51
N THR A 95 13.14 -15.48 17.27
CA THR A 95 11.77 -15.77 16.84
C THR A 95 10.99 -16.29 18.04
N VAL A 96 9.94 -15.58 18.45
CA VAL A 96 8.99 -16.13 19.43
C VAL A 96 8.15 -17.22 18.78
N GLN A 97 7.86 -18.30 19.51
CA GLN A 97 6.86 -19.28 19.06
C GLN A 97 5.52 -18.54 18.82
N ALA A 98 4.85 -18.86 17.70
CA ALA A 98 3.63 -18.20 17.22
C ALA A 98 3.73 -16.70 16.84
N GLY A 99 4.93 -16.14 16.65
CA GLY A 99 5.10 -14.78 16.08
C GLY A 99 4.61 -13.62 16.97
N GLY A 100 4.35 -13.88 18.26
CA GLY A 100 3.92 -12.88 19.23
C GLY A 100 2.45 -12.48 19.11
N GLY A 101 1.69 -13.12 18.21
CA GLY A 101 0.30 -12.78 17.92
C GLY A 101 0.14 -11.69 16.86
N SER A 102 -1.11 -11.45 16.49
CA SER A 102 -1.50 -10.44 15.51
C SER A 102 -2.82 -9.81 15.88
N ILE A 103 -3.01 -8.58 15.44
CA ILE A 103 -4.26 -7.84 15.58
C ILE A 103 -4.89 -7.74 14.20
N MET A 104 -6.18 -8.07 14.13
CA MET A 104 -7.01 -7.75 12.97
C MET A 104 -7.63 -6.37 13.20
N VAL A 105 -7.56 -5.51 12.19
CA VAL A 105 -8.18 -4.20 12.22
C VAL A 105 -9.10 -4.04 11.03
N TRP A 106 -10.15 -3.25 11.19
CA TRP A 106 -10.94 -2.70 10.10
C TRP A 106 -10.76 -1.19 10.11
N GLY A 107 -10.74 -0.55 8.96
CA GLY A 107 -10.83 0.91 8.94
C GLY A 107 -11.43 1.44 7.66
N MET A 108 -11.75 2.73 7.68
CA MET A 108 -12.29 3.44 6.54
C MET A 108 -11.77 4.87 6.46
N PHE A 109 -11.76 5.43 5.25
CA PHE A 109 -11.46 6.85 5.04
C PHE A 109 -12.03 7.35 3.72
N SER A 110 -12.11 8.66 3.54
CA SER A 110 -12.38 9.29 2.24
C SER A 110 -11.39 10.42 1.98
N TRP A 111 -11.53 11.14 0.87
CA TRP A 111 -10.71 12.33 0.62
C TRP A 111 -10.95 13.43 1.67
N HIS A 112 -12.12 13.45 2.30
CA HIS A 112 -12.51 14.48 3.26
C HIS A 112 -11.90 14.26 4.64
N SER A 113 -11.90 13.02 5.13
CA SER A 113 -11.42 12.69 6.47
C SER A 113 -11.01 11.22 6.61
N LEU A 114 -10.35 10.91 7.73
CA LEU A 114 -10.19 9.55 8.20
C LEU A 114 -11.44 9.14 8.98
N GLY A 115 -11.91 7.92 8.78
CA GLY A 115 -12.91 7.30 9.62
C GLY A 115 -12.31 6.51 10.77
N SER A 116 -13.13 5.64 11.37
CA SER A 116 -12.71 4.82 12.50
C SER A 116 -11.66 3.77 12.09
N LEU A 117 -10.72 3.50 12.99
CA LEU A 117 -9.92 2.28 13.00
C LEU A 117 -10.43 1.39 14.15
N ILE A 118 -10.93 0.21 13.82
CA ILE A 118 -11.58 -0.71 14.75
C ILE A 118 -10.70 -1.93 14.93
N ILE A 119 -10.38 -2.25 16.18
CA ILE A 119 -9.71 -3.50 16.52
C ILE A 119 -10.74 -4.63 16.51
N VAL A 120 -10.54 -5.62 15.64
CA VAL A 120 -11.45 -6.75 15.47
C VAL A 120 -10.94 -7.94 16.27
N GLU A 121 -11.75 -8.39 17.22
CA GLU A 121 -11.46 -9.60 17.96
C GLU A 121 -11.64 -10.85 17.09
N GLY A 122 -10.54 -11.58 16.88
CA GLY A 122 -10.51 -12.79 16.07
C GLY A 122 -10.58 -12.52 14.57
N THR A 123 -11.55 -13.14 13.89
CA THR A 123 -11.81 -12.94 12.45
C THR A 123 -13.09 -12.14 12.26
N MET A 124 -13.11 -11.27 11.25
CA MET A 124 -14.32 -10.56 10.82
C MET A 124 -15.37 -11.57 10.34
N ASP A 125 -16.56 -11.49 10.91
CA ASP A 125 -17.74 -12.24 10.48
C ASP A 125 -18.86 -11.27 10.09
N GLN A 126 -19.96 -11.80 9.57
CA GLN A 126 -21.07 -10.97 9.08
C GLN A 126 -21.78 -10.15 10.18
N TYR A 127 -21.78 -10.61 11.43
CA TYR A 127 -22.46 -9.94 12.54
C TYR A 127 -21.63 -8.78 13.07
N LYS A 128 -20.31 -9.02 13.23
CA LYS A 128 -19.35 -7.96 13.53
C LYS A 128 -19.35 -6.91 12.42
N TYR A 129 -19.36 -7.34 11.16
CA TYR A 129 -19.42 -6.41 10.03
C TYR A 129 -20.71 -5.59 10.02
N ALA A 130 -21.88 -6.20 10.27
CA ALA A 130 -23.13 -5.45 10.39
C ALA A 130 -23.10 -4.42 11.53
N SER A 131 -22.45 -4.75 12.66
CA SER A 131 -22.25 -3.80 13.76
C SER A 131 -21.34 -2.65 13.34
N VAL A 132 -20.25 -2.94 12.61
CA VAL A 132 -19.37 -1.90 12.02
C VAL A 132 -20.13 -0.99 11.07
N LEU A 133 -21.03 -1.55 10.25
CA LEU A 133 -21.86 -0.76 9.34
C LEU A 133 -22.76 0.22 10.10
N ALA A 134 -23.49 -0.28 11.12
CA ALA A 134 -24.41 0.53 11.90
C ALA A 134 -23.70 1.56 12.79
N ASP A 135 -22.63 1.17 13.47
CA ASP A 135 -22.00 2.00 14.51
C ASP A 135 -20.94 2.97 13.95
N HIS A 136 -20.36 2.65 12.79
CA HIS A 136 -19.22 3.41 12.25
C HIS A 136 -19.42 3.90 10.81
N VAL A 137 -19.89 3.04 9.89
CA VAL A 137 -20.04 3.45 8.48
C VAL A 137 -21.21 4.43 8.32
N HIS A 138 -22.40 4.07 8.81
CA HIS A 138 -23.59 4.89 8.64
C HIS A 138 -23.45 6.30 9.23
N PRO A 139 -22.98 6.48 10.49
CA PRO A 139 -22.73 7.80 11.04
C PRO A 139 -21.66 8.57 10.26
N TYR A 140 -20.58 7.90 9.82
CA TYR A 140 -19.54 8.54 9.02
C TYR A 140 -20.09 9.05 7.70
N MET A 141 -20.86 8.23 6.97
CA MET A 141 -21.43 8.60 5.68
C MET A 141 -22.34 9.82 5.80
N ARG A 142 -23.22 9.85 6.81
CA ARG A 142 -24.12 10.99 7.07
C ARG A 142 -23.39 12.28 7.44
N ILE A 143 -22.29 12.18 8.19
CA ILE A 143 -21.52 13.36 8.64
C ILE A 143 -20.65 13.91 7.51
N VAL A 144 -20.00 13.02 6.76
CA VAL A 144 -18.98 13.39 5.77
C VAL A 144 -19.60 13.68 4.40
N PHE A 145 -20.73 13.06 4.08
CA PHE A 145 -21.49 13.25 2.83
C PHE A 145 -22.94 13.65 3.13
N PRO A 146 -23.18 14.86 3.68
CA PRO A 146 -24.50 15.28 4.16
C PRO A 146 -25.53 15.56 3.05
N GLN A 147 -25.16 15.38 1.78
CA GLN A 147 -26.06 15.52 0.63
C GLN A 147 -26.57 14.15 0.14
N ASP A 148 -26.32 13.09 0.90
CA ASP A 148 -26.69 11.71 0.59
C ASP A 148 -26.15 11.22 -0.78
N ASP A 149 -25.08 11.86 -1.27
CA ASP A 149 -24.39 11.56 -2.52
C ASP A 149 -23.08 10.76 -2.32
N GLY A 150 -22.86 10.32 -1.08
CA GLY A 150 -21.71 9.51 -0.70
C GLY A 150 -21.74 8.12 -1.33
N ILE A 151 -20.56 7.60 -1.64
CA ILE A 151 -20.37 6.27 -2.20
C ILE A 151 -19.50 5.46 -1.25
N PHE A 152 -20.00 4.34 -0.76
CA PHE A 152 -19.26 3.43 0.11
C PHE A 152 -18.62 2.30 -0.69
N GLN A 153 -17.31 2.12 -0.55
CA GLN A 153 -16.57 1.00 -1.12
C GLN A 153 -16.28 -0.04 -0.04
N GLN A 154 -16.67 -1.28 -0.35
CA GLN A 154 -16.27 -2.50 0.34
C GLN A 154 -15.77 -3.52 -0.68
N ASP A 155 -15.04 -4.55 -0.23
CA ASP A 155 -14.65 -5.66 -1.09
C ASP A 155 -15.77 -6.73 -1.18
N ASN A 156 -15.51 -7.83 -1.88
CA ASN A 156 -16.48 -8.93 -2.04
C ASN A 156 -16.22 -10.10 -1.08
N ALA A 157 -15.70 -9.84 0.12
CA ALA A 157 -15.55 -10.88 1.14
C ALA A 157 -16.91 -11.52 1.47
N ARG A 158 -16.85 -12.76 2.02
CA ARG A 158 -18.07 -13.53 2.32
C ARG A 158 -18.96 -12.82 3.35
N CYS A 159 -18.37 -12.15 4.34
CA CYS A 159 -19.11 -11.35 5.32
C CYS A 159 -19.81 -10.15 4.66
N HIS A 160 -19.16 -9.47 3.71
CA HIS A 160 -19.68 -8.28 3.04
C HIS A 160 -20.84 -8.59 2.07
N THR A 161 -20.88 -9.84 1.60
CA THR A 161 -21.90 -10.33 0.64
C THR A 161 -22.98 -11.20 1.31
N ALA A 162 -22.95 -11.32 2.65
CA ALA A 162 -23.96 -12.01 3.43
C ALA A 162 -25.36 -11.40 3.21
N ALA A 163 -26.40 -12.23 3.34
CA ALA A 163 -27.78 -11.78 3.12
C ALA A 163 -28.18 -10.65 4.10
N SER A 164 -27.79 -10.77 5.37
CA SER A 164 -28.04 -9.75 6.39
C SER A 164 -27.37 -8.41 6.07
N VAL A 165 -26.15 -8.45 5.52
CA VAL A 165 -25.40 -7.25 5.16
C VAL A 165 -25.99 -6.58 3.90
N ARG A 166 -26.41 -7.38 2.92
CA ARG A 166 -27.11 -6.87 1.74
C ARG A 166 -28.44 -6.21 2.11
N ALA A 167 -29.24 -6.86 2.96
CA ALA A 167 -30.49 -6.29 3.47
C ALA A 167 -30.26 -4.96 4.18
N TRP A 168 -29.21 -4.86 5.01
CA TRP A 168 -28.84 -3.62 5.66
C TRP A 168 -28.54 -2.49 4.65
N PHE A 169 -27.79 -2.75 3.57
CA PHE A 169 -27.56 -1.72 2.53
C PHE A 169 -28.83 -1.38 1.74
N GLU A 170 -29.72 -2.35 1.51
CA GLU A 170 -31.02 -2.10 0.86
C GLU A 170 -31.90 -1.18 1.70
N GLU A 171 -31.87 -1.32 3.04
CA GLU A 171 -32.58 -0.44 3.98
C GLU A 171 -32.05 1.00 3.99
N HIS A 172 -30.76 1.21 3.65
CA HIS A 172 -30.09 2.51 3.70
C HIS A 172 -29.73 3.06 2.31
N GLN A 173 -30.30 2.52 1.24
CA GLN A 173 -29.95 2.85 -0.14
C GLN A 173 -30.27 4.31 -0.53
N ASP A 174 -31.19 4.95 0.18
CA ASP A 174 -31.57 6.35 -0.02
C ASP A 174 -30.57 7.32 0.65
N GLU A 175 -29.66 6.84 1.49
CA GLU A 175 -28.68 7.67 2.22
C GLU A 175 -27.29 7.65 1.57
N PHE A 176 -26.88 6.53 0.95
CA PHE A 176 -25.64 6.44 0.19
C PHE A 176 -25.63 5.19 -0.70
N THR A 177 -24.74 5.17 -1.70
CA THR A 177 -24.64 4.05 -2.65
C THR A 177 -23.43 3.15 -2.37
N VAL A 178 -23.56 1.83 -2.54
CA VAL A 178 -22.41 0.91 -2.51
C VAL A 178 -21.74 0.84 -3.88
N LEU A 179 -20.43 1.06 -3.93
CA LEU A 179 -19.64 0.98 -5.17
C LEU A 179 -19.49 -0.49 -5.62
N PRO A 180 -19.91 -0.85 -6.84
CA PRO A 180 -19.63 -2.16 -7.42
C PRO A 180 -18.11 -2.40 -7.54
N TRP A 181 -17.54 -3.30 -6.73
CA TRP A 181 -16.10 -3.48 -6.67
C TRP A 181 -15.62 -4.75 -7.38
N PRO A 182 -14.53 -4.71 -8.19
CA PRO A 182 -13.99 -5.90 -8.83
C PRO A 182 -13.19 -6.75 -7.85
N ALA A 183 -13.55 -8.03 -7.68
CA ALA A 183 -12.83 -8.97 -6.81
C ALA A 183 -11.32 -9.04 -7.09
N ASN A 184 -10.53 -9.30 -6.02
CA ASN A 184 -9.07 -9.41 -6.06
C ASN A 184 -8.32 -8.16 -6.55
N SER A 185 -8.81 -6.98 -6.17
CA SER A 185 -8.27 -5.68 -6.63
C SER A 185 -7.70 -4.79 -5.53
N PRO A 186 -6.75 -5.27 -4.71
CA PRO A 186 -6.13 -4.46 -3.66
C PRO A 186 -5.34 -3.28 -4.24
N ASP A 187 -4.80 -3.39 -5.45
CA ASP A 187 -4.09 -2.29 -6.13
C ASP A 187 -5.01 -1.10 -6.48
N LEU A 188 -6.32 -1.34 -6.56
CA LEU A 188 -7.32 -0.29 -6.74
C LEU A 188 -7.84 0.26 -5.41
N ASN A 189 -7.67 -0.44 -4.28
CA ASN A 189 -8.13 0.05 -2.99
C ASN A 189 -7.05 0.94 -2.35
N PRO A 190 -7.26 2.26 -2.23
CA PRO A 190 -6.28 3.17 -1.67
C PRO A 190 -5.87 2.86 -0.23
N ILE A 191 -6.75 2.24 0.57
CA ILE A 191 -6.50 1.99 2.00
C ILE A 191 -5.33 1.01 2.24
N GLU A 192 -5.01 0.16 1.26
CA GLU A 192 -3.84 -0.71 1.29
C GLU A 192 -2.53 0.09 1.45
N HIS A 193 -2.47 1.30 0.89
CA HIS A 193 -1.33 2.19 1.07
C HIS A 193 -1.30 2.80 2.48
N LEU A 194 -2.46 3.00 3.12
CA LEU A 194 -2.54 3.44 4.51
C LEU A 194 -2.12 2.33 5.46
N TRP A 195 -2.45 1.08 5.18
CA TRP A 195 -1.91 -0.08 5.92
C TRP A 195 -0.38 -0.15 5.85
N ASP A 196 0.19 0.04 4.67
CA ASP A 196 1.65 0.13 4.50
C ASP A 196 2.26 1.36 5.20
N HIS A 197 1.53 2.46 5.31
CA HIS A 197 1.96 3.63 6.09
C HIS A 197 1.98 3.31 7.59
N LEU A 198 0.90 2.75 8.14
CA LEU A 198 0.80 2.35 9.55
C LEU A 198 1.90 1.35 9.93
N ASP A 199 2.11 0.32 9.11
CA ASP A 199 3.15 -0.70 9.37
C ASP A 199 4.53 -0.04 9.46
N ARG A 200 4.82 0.95 8.61
CA ARG A 200 6.09 1.71 8.65
C ARG A 200 6.21 2.58 9.89
N VAL A 201 5.16 3.31 10.26
CA VAL A 201 5.17 4.19 11.45
C VAL A 201 5.38 3.37 12.71
N VAL A 202 4.59 2.31 12.91
CA VAL A 202 4.70 1.43 14.09
C VAL A 202 6.07 0.76 14.17
N ARG A 203 6.65 0.35 13.04
CA ARG A 203 8.02 -0.21 13.00
C ARG A 203 9.10 0.80 13.34
N ALA A 204 8.88 2.07 13.04
CA ALA A 204 9.83 3.13 13.32
C ALA A 204 9.78 3.61 14.78
N MET A 205 8.75 3.23 15.54
CA MET A 205 8.61 3.61 16.94
C MET A 205 9.78 3.09 17.81
N ASP A 206 10.18 3.91 18.77
CA ASP A 206 11.15 3.57 19.79
C ASP A 206 10.63 4.00 21.18
N PRO A 207 10.36 3.06 22.10
CA PRO A 207 10.44 1.62 21.93
C PRO A 207 9.33 1.05 21.03
N GLN A 208 9.61 -0.03 20.30
CA GLN A 208 8.58 -0.78 19.57
C GLN A 208 7.56 -1.45 20.51
N PRO A 209 6.30 -1.63 20.08
CA PRO A 209 5.29 -2.37 20.84
C PRO A 209 5.75 -3.78 21.22
N ARG A 210 5.56 -4.15 22.49
CA ARG A 210 6.01 -5.44 23.05
C ARG A 210 4.88 -6.43 23.36
N ASN A 211 3.64 -5.98 23.24
CA ASN A 211 2.44 -6.80 23.41
C ASN A 211 1.30 -6.27 22.54
N LEU A 212 0.22 -7.02 22.42
CA LEU A 212 -0.91 -6.68 21.56
C LEU A 212 -1.63 -5.40 22.01
N ALA A 213 -1.74 -5.12 23.30
CA ALA A 213 -2.36 -3.88 23.77
C ALA A 213 -1.55 -2.64 23.31
N GLN A 214 -0.23 -2.67 23.47
CA GLN A 214 0.65 -1.61 22.97
C GLN A 214 0.60 -1.48 21.45
N LEU A 215 0.46 -2.60 20.73
CA LEU A 215 0.33 -2.58 19.28
C LEU A 215 -1.00 -1.94 18.84
N ALA A 216 -2.10 -2.24 19.52
CA ALA A 216 -3.40 -1.61 19.26
C ALA A 216 -3.31 -0.09 19.45
N THR A 217 -2.82 0.37 20.60
CA THR A 217 -2.65 1.80 20.88
C THR A 217 -1.71 2.49 19.89
N ALA A 218 -0.63 1.81 19.49
CA ALA A 218 0.29 2.32 18.48
C ALA A 218 -0.38 2.48 17.11
N LEU A 219 -1.22 1.53 16.70
CA LEU A 219 -1.96 1.59 15.44
C LEU A 219 -3.01 2.71 15.46
N GLU A 220 -3.80 2.81 16.53
CA GLU A 220 -4.79 3.88 16.70
C GLU A 220 -4.13 5.26 16.69
N SER A 221 -3.04 5.44 17.45
CA SER A 221 -2.29 6.68 17.46
C SER A 221 -1.69 7.00 16.08
N ALA A 222 -1.09 6.02 15.41
CA ALA A 222 -0.54 6.22 14.07
C ALA A 222 -1.63 6.58 13.05
N TRP A 223 -2.83 5.97 13.14
CA TRP A 223 -3.97 6.26 12.27
C TRP A 223 -4.45 7.69 12.42
N LEU A 224 -4.69 8.14 13.65
CA LEU A 224 -5.15 9.50 13.92
C LEU A 224 -4.13 10.58 13.50
N ASN A 225 -2.86 10.22 13.37
CA ASN A 225 -1.79 11.11 12.96
C ASN A 225 -1.41 10.99 11.48
N ILE A 226 -2.17 10.26 10.66
CA ILE A 226 -1.94 10.23 9.21
C ILE A 226 -2.21 11.64 8.64
N PRO A 227 -1.23 12.29 7.99
CA PRO A 227 -1.43 13.64 7.44
C PRO A 227 -2.49 13.66 6.35
N GLU A 228 -3.31 14.71 6.29
CA GLU A 228 -4.41 14.84 5.31
C GLU A 228 -3.98 14.63 3.87
N ASN A 229 -2.86 15.23 3.47
CA ASN A 229 -2.33 15.10 2.11
C ASN A 229 -2.05 13.63 1.75
N THR A 230 -1.67 12.80 2.72
CA THR A 230 -1.38 11.37 2.49
C THR A 230 -2.60 10.66 1.93
N PHE A 231 -3.76 10.83 2.54
CA PHE A 231 -4.96 10.12 2.11
C PHE A 231 -5.69 10.81 0.95
N ARG A 232 -5.59 12.15 0.86
CA ARG A 232 -6.11 12.92 -0.29
C ARG A 232 -5.41 12.55 -1.60
N ASP A 233 -4.07 12.52 -1.60
CA ASP A 233 -3.27 12.16 -2.77
C ASP A 233 -3.58 10.72 -3.24
N LEU A 234 -3.91 9.82 -2.30
CA LEU A 234 -4.30 8.46 -2.62
C LEU A 234 -5.63 8.40 -3.36
N CYS A 235 -6.66 9.13 -2.90
CA CYS A 235 -7.93 9.26 -3.61
C CYS A 235 -7.74 9.92 -4.99
N ASP A 236 -6.98 11.01 -5.05
CA ASP A 236 -6.71 11.74 -6.30
C ASP A 236 -5.89 10.90 -7.32
N SER A 237 -5.22 9.84 -6.86
CA SER A 237 -4.47 8.91 -7.73
C SER A 237 -5.34 7.90 -8.50
N LEU A 238 -6.62 7.73 -8.14
CA LEU A 238 -7.49 6.68 -8.68
C LEU A 238 -7.68 6.71 -10.21
N PRO A 239 -7.90 7.87 -10.85
CA PRO A 239 -7.97 7.94 -12.32
C PRO A 239 -6.74 7.34 -13.00
N ALA A 240 -5.54 7.62 -12.47
CA ALA A 240 -4.28 7.08 -13.00
C ALA A 240 -4.17 5.56 -12.77
N ARG A 241 -4.61 5.05 -11.60
CA ARG A 241 -4.65 3.60 -11.33
C ARG A 241 -5.57 2.87 -12.30
N LEU A 242 -6.75 3.43 -12.61
CA LEU A 242 -7.67 2.86 -13.58
C LEU A 242 -7.12 2.89 -15.00
N ALA A 243 -6.46 3.98 -15.39
CA ALA A 243 -5.75 4.05 -16.67
C ALA A 243 -4.66 2.97 -16.78
N ALA A 244 -3.95 2.69 -15.69
CA ALA A 244 -2.97 1.60 -15.64
C ALA A 244 -3.63 0.22 -15.80
N VAL A 245 -4.77 -0.04 -15.14
CA VAL A 245 -5.53 -1.30 -15.30
C VAL A 245 -6.02 -1.47 -16.74
N ARG A 246 -6.51 -0.41 -17.38
CA ARG A 246 -6.92 -0.43 -18.80
C ARG A 246 -5.75 -0.76 -19.71
N SER A 247 -4.62 -0.08 -19.52
CA SER A 247 -3.39 -0.29 -20.29
C SER A 247 -2.86 -1.71 -20.14
N ALA A 248 -2.99 -2.29 -18.94
CA ALA A 248 -2.61 -3.66 -18.64
C ALA A 248 -3.70 -4.70 -18.99
N LYS A 249 -4.79 -4.31 -19.66
CA LYS A 249 -5.93 -5.18 -20.02
C LYS A 249 -6.48 -5.98 -18.83
N GLY A 250 -6.61 -5.33 -17.68
CA GLY A 250 -7.12 -5.94 -16.44
C GLY A 250 -6.07 -6.62 -15.56
N LEU A 251 -4.81 -6.70 -15.98
CA LEU A 251 -3.70 -7.16 -15.15
C LEU A 251 -3.29 -6.07 -14.13
N ARG A 252 -2.55 -6.48 -13.10
CA ARG A 252 -1.84 -5.53 -12.23
C ARG A 252 -0.66 -4.93 -13.01
N GLN A 253 -0.31 -3.68 -12.73
CA GLN A 253 0.84 -3.03 -13.34
C GLN A 253 2.12 -3.87 -13.11
N GLY A 254 2.89 -4.13 -14.17
CA GLY A 254 4.05 -5.03 -14.16
C GLY A 254 3.75 -6.52 -14.44
N GLY A 255 2.46 -6.91 -14.52
CA GLY A 255 2.04 -8.19 -15.10
C GLY A 255 2.13 -8.11 -16.62
N PHE A 256 3.13 -8.77 -17.20
CA PHE A 256 3.49 -8.69 -18.61
C PHE A 256 2.29 -8.62 -19.59
N SER A 257 2.28 -7.55 -20.38
CA SER A 257 1.85 -7.57 -21.77
C SER A 257 2.67 -6.56 -22.56
N SER A 258 3.96 -6.87 -22.76
CA SER A 258 4.72 -6.21 -23.83
C SER A 258 4.80 -7.19 -25.01
N PRO A 259 4.15 -6.90 -26.15
CA PRO A 259 4.42 -7.59 -27.42
C PRO A 259 5.89 -7.41 -27.86
N ASN A 260 6.62 -6.47 -27.26
CA ASN A 260 7.96 -6.07 -27.69
C ASN A 260 9.11 -6.96 -27.23
N THR A 261 8.91 -7.93 -26.33
CA THR A 261 10.01 -8.83 -25.93
C THR A 261 10.38 -9.80 -27.06
N ALA A 262 9.40 -10.31 -27.81
CA ALA A 262 9.63 -11.17 -28.96
C ALA A 262 10.29 -10.40 -30.13
N VAL A 263 9.91 -9.14 -30.34
CA VAL A 263 10.47 -8.28 -31.40
C VAL A 263 11.93 -7.86 -31.10
N ARG A 264 12.29 -7.69 -29.81
CA ARG A 264 13.69 -7.38 -29.43
C ARG A 264 14.63 -8.56 -29.57
N LEU A 265 14.16 -9.80 -29.37
CA LEU A 265 15.01 -10.99 -29.50
C LEU A 265 15.21 -11.43 -30.96
N SER A 266 14.33 -11.00 -31.88
CA SER A 266 14.40 -11.35 -33.30
C SER A 266 15.20 -10.36 -34.16
N ARG A 267 15.53 -9.16 -33.63
CA ARG A 267 16.30 -8.14 -34.38
C ARG A 267 17.82 -8.26 -34.27
N ASP A 268 18.35 -8.98 -33.28
CA ASP A 268 19.80 -9.07 -33.03
C ASP A 268 20.48 -10.33 -33.62
N VAL A 269 19.82 -11.04 -34.54
CA VAL A 269 20.46 -12.07 -35.38
C VAL A 269 20.33 -11.66 -36.85
N SER A 270 21.17 -10.72 -37.26
CA SER A 270 21.53 -10.56 -38.68
C SER A 270 23.04 -10.46 -38.77
N THR A 271 23.65 -11.57 -39.13
CA THR A 271 25.00 -11.65 -39.70
C THR A 271 25.07 -10.69 -40.87
N GLY A 272 25.86 -9.63 -40.72
CA GLY A 272 26.06 -8.62 -41.74
C GLY A 272 26.66 -9.21 -43.01
N HIS A 273 26.12 -8.78 -44.15
CA HIS A 273 26.89 -8.62 -45.39
C HIS A 273 26.63 -7.20 -45.89
N ASN A 274 27.74 -6.50 -46.10
CA ASN A 274 27.82 -5.10 -46.45
C ASN A 274 28.06 -5.01 -47.97
N VAL A 275 27.21 -4.29 -48.71
CA VAL A 275 27.58 -3.71 -50.01
C VAL A 275 26.87 -2.37 -50.12
N GLY A 276 27.65 -1.29 -50.25
CA GLY A 276 27.15 0.08 -50.25
C GLY A 276 26.65 0.59 -51.59
N SER A 277 26.08 1.79 -51.58
CA SER A 277 26.40 2.92 -52.48
C SER A 277 25.45 4.10 -52.28
N SER A 278 26.05 5.23 -51.88
CA SER A 278 25.88 6.62 -52.36
C SER A 278 24.51 7.23 -52.73
N SER A 279 24.30 8.43 -52.13
CA SER A 279 23.99 9.73 -52.77
C SER A 279 22.59 10.38 -52.61
N HIS A 280 22.66 11.67 -52.23
CA HIS A 280 21.73 12.81 -52.43
C HIS A 280 20.32 12.75 -51.78
N GLY A 281 19.71 13.81 -51.25
CA GLY A 281 20.02 15.24 -51.13
C GLY A 281 18.96 15.94 -50.23
N LYS A 282 19.24 17.21 -49.87
CA LYS A 282 18.41 18.15 -49.08
C LYS A 282 16.96 18.33 -49.61
N VAL A 283 16.02 18.75 -48.75
CA VAL A 283 15.16 19.98 -48.91
C VAL A 283 14.49 20.37 -47.57
N GLU A 284 14.48 21.69 -47.30
CA GLU A 284 13.82 22.46 -46.21
C GLU A 284 12.32 22.72 -46.47
N SER A 285 11.55 23.06 -45.40
CA SER A 285 10.59 24.19 -45.30
C SER A 285 9.81 24.09 -43.96
N GLN A 286 9.98 25.03 -43.02
CA GLN A 286 9.16 26.25 -42.75
C GLN A 286 7.68 25.97 -42.40
N GLU A 287 7.26 26.12 -41.14
CA GLU A 287 6.83 27.34 -40.40
C GLU A 287 5.35 27.71 -40.67
N ASN A 288 4.50 27.67 -39.63
CA ASN A 288 3.44 28.69 -39.47
C ASN A 288 2.86 28.78 -38.05
N ARG A 289 2.51 30.01 -37.67
CA ARG A 289 2.15 30.54 -36.34
C ARG A 289 0.63 30.56 -36.10
N GLY A 290 0.18 30.24 -34.87
CA GLY A 290 -0.58 31.16 -33.97
C GLY A 290 -2.12 31.01 -34.01
N PRO A 291 -2.92 31.58 -33.09
CA PRO A 291 -2.59 32.33 -31.86
C PRO A 291 -3.37 31.94 -30.57
N SER A 292 -3.00 32.69 -29.53
CA SER A 292 -3.34 32.81 -28.10
C SER A 292 -4.82 32.90 -27.67
N HIS A 293 -5.14 32.44 -26.44
CA HIS A 293 -6.10 33.11 -25.55
C HIS A 293 -5.73 32.95 -24.06
N VAL A 294 -5.84 34.07 -23.33
CA VAL A 294 -5.58 34.27 -21.90
C VAL A 294 -6.93 34.44 -21.20
N CYS A 295 -7.15 33.80 -20.06
CA CYS A 295 -8.25 34.11 -19.14
C CYS A 295 -7.74 34.21 -17.71
N HIS A 296 -8.08 35.34 -17.06
CA HIS A 296 -7.88 35.64 -15.65
C HIS A 296 -8.86 34.84 -14.76
N TYR A 297 -8.44 34.48 -13.55
CA TYR A 297 -9.34 34.08 -12.47
C TYR A 297 -8.92 34.75 -11.16
N SER A 298 -9.88 35.44 -10.55
CA SER A 298 -9.78 36.08 -9.25
C SER A 298 -9.84 35.05 -8.12
N LYS A 299 -8.99 35.24 -7.09
CA LYS A 299 -9.00 34.50 -5.83
C LYS A 299 -9.96 35.17 -4.86
N GLU A 300 -10.85 34.40 -4.25
CA GLU A 300 -11.47 34.77 -2.98
C GLU A 300 -11.19 33.67 -1.95
N ASP A 301 -10.52 34.09 -0.88
CA ASP A 301 -10.19 33.29 0.30
C ASP A 301 -11.37 33.28 1.28
N HIS A 302 -11.76 32.12 1.78
CA HIS A 302 -12.66 31.97 2.93
C HIS A 302 -12.00 31.09 4.01
N PRO A 303 -11.99 31.54 5.29
CA PRO A 303 -11.20 30.91 6.35
C PRO A 303 -11.88 29.66 6.95
N ILE A 304 -11.12 28.58 7.08
CA ILE A 304 -11.52 27.34 7.76
C ILE A 304 -11.43 27.55 9.27
N ARG A 305 -12.55 27.30 9.98
CA ARG A 305 -12.62 27.29 11.45
C ARG A 305 -12.12 25.96 12.00
N HIS A 306 -11.11 26.00 12.86
CA HIS A 306 -10.73 24.87 13.71
C HIS A 306 -11.75 24.69 14.84
N ILE A 307 -12.23 23.46 15.04
CA ILE A 307 -13.07 23.09 16.20
C ILE A 307 -12.32 22.03 17.02
N PRO A 308 -12.19 22.20 18.35
CA PRO A 308 -11.43 21.30 19.21
C PRO A 308 -12.21 20.03 19.57
N VAL A 309 -11.55 18.88 19.50
CA VAL A 309 -12.03 17.60 20.06
C VAL A 309 -11.69 17.57 21.55
N ALA A 310 -12.71 17.41 22.38
CA ALA A 310 -12.58 17.32 23.83
C ALA A 310 -12.12 15.91 24.26
N HIS A 311 -10.92 15.81 24.82
CA HIS A 311 -10.48 14.62 25.54
C HIS A 311 -10.98 14.69 26.99
N ARG A 312 -11.86 13.76 27.40
CA ARG A 312 -12.14 13.51 28.82
C ARG A 312 -10.98 12.70 29.41
N THR A 313 -10.11 13.36 30.17
CA THR A 313 -9.14 12.72 31.06
C THR A 313 -9.84 12.31 32.36
N ALA A 314 -9.85 11.02 32.66
CA ALA A 314 -10.20 10.52 33.99
C ALA A 314 -8.97 10.60 34.91
N THR A 315 -9.13 11.35 36.00
CA THR A 315 -8.15 11.52 37.07
C THR A 315 -8.20 10.32 38.01
N ALA A 316 -7.04 9.73 38.33
CA ALA A 316 -6.88 8.92 39.54
C ALA A 316 -5.50 9.25 40.15
N ALA A 317 -5.54 9.96 41.28
CA ALA A 317 -4.37 10.30 42.07
C ALA A 317 -4.27 9.40 43.31
N THR A 318 -3.06 8.86 43.49
CA THR A 318 -2.32 8.69 44.75
C THR A 318 -2.81 7.70 45.81
N SER A 319 -1.99 6.66 46.05
CA SER A 319 -1.49 6.39 47.39
C SER A 319 -0.08 5.78 47.34
N MET A 320 0.81 6.36 48.14
CA MET A 320 2.21 6.03 48.35
C MET A 320 2.37 4.73 49.17
N ASN A 321 3.45 3.97 48.94
CA ASN A 321 4.38 3.73 50.04
C ASN A 321 5.80 3.28 49.63
N ARG A 322 6.75 3.78 50.41
CA ARG A 322 8.21 3.64 50.34
C ARG A 322 8.69 2.24 50.71
N SER A 323 9.84 1.82 50.17
CA SER A 323 10.98 1.34 50.99
C SER A 323 12.30 1.42 50.21
N LYS A 324 13.37 1.82 50.92
CA LYS A 324 14.74 2.09 50.46
C LYS A 324 15.68 0.89 50.70
N SER A 325 16.82 0.93 50.02
CA SER A 325 18.11 0.23 50.25
C SER A 325 18.16 -1.22 49.76
N ARG A 326 19.22 -1.67 49.07
CA ARG A 326 20.62 -1.68 49.52
C ARG A 326 21.58 -1.84 48.32
N MET A 327 22.67 -1.08 48.32
CA MET A 327 23.85 -1.28 47.46
C MET A 327 24.59 -2.57 47.83
N GLU A 328 25.19 -3.26 46.85
CA GLU A 328 26.63 -3.60 46.86
C GLU A 328 27.06 -4.36 45.60
N ASN A 329 27.96 -3.71 44.85
CA ASN A 329 29.16 -4.22 44.20
C ASN A 329 29.21 -5.68 43.71
N ASN A 330 29.30 -5.84 42.38
CA ASN A 330 30.23 -6.82 41.80
C ASN A 330 30.79 -6.31 40.46
N LEU A 331 32.03 -5.84 40.51
CA LEU A 331 32.87 -5.52 39.36
C LEU A 331 33.32 -6.84 38.70
N GLY A 332 32.61 -7.26 37.66
CA GLY A 332 33.04 -8.29 36.72
C GLY A 332 33.42 -7.65 35.39
N ARG A 333 34.67 -7.83 34.95
CA ARG A 333 35.26 -7.32 33.70
C ARG A 333 34.33 -7.53 32.50
N GLU A 334 33.94 -6.44 31.82
CA GLU A 334 33.36 -6.48 30.48
C GLU A 334 34.39 -6.96 29.44
N PRO A 335 34.07 -7.92 28.56
CA PRO A 335 34.80 -8.08 27.31
C PRO A 335 34.36 -6.98 26.33
N ALA A 336 35.34 -6.35 25.67
CA ALA A 336 35.13 -5.25 24.72
C ALA A 336 33.99 -5.54 23.74
N GLN A 337 32.90 -4.77 23.84
CA GLN A 337 31.79 -4.82 22.90
C GLN A 337 32.29 -4.33 21.53
N ARG A 338 32.51 -5.24 20.59
CA ARG A 338 32.72 -4.89 19.17
C ARG A 338 31.43 -4.26 18.65
N LEU A 339 31.52 -2.99 18.25
CA LEU A 339 30.45 -2.21 17.66
C LEU A 339 29.97 -2.88 16.35
N VAL A 340 28.82 -3.56 16.38
CA VAL A 340 28.15 -4.03 15.16
C VAL A 340 27.44 -2.82 14.55
N VAL A 341 28.03 -2.24 13.52
CA VAL A 341 27.43 -1.13 12.77
C VAL A 341 26.26 -1.67 11.94
N VAL A 342 25.04 -1.38 12.38
CA VAL A 342 23.81 -1.64 11.64
C VAL A 342 23.56 -0.48 10.67
N ALA A 343 23.90 -0.67 9.40
CA ALA A 343 23.55 0.31 8.36
C ALA A 343 22.12 0.05 7.85
N ARG A 344 21.23 1.03 8.03
CA ARG A 344 19.91 1.09 7.37
C ARG A 344 20.10 1.77 6.01
N HIS A 345 19.62 1.15 4.93
CA HIS A 345 19.46 1.78 3.61
C HIS A 345 18.06 1.53 3.08
#